data_AF-A0A9P0E951-F1
#
_entry.id   AF-A0A9P0E951-F1
#
_cell.length_a   1.000
_cell.length_b   1.000
_cell.length_c   1.000
_cell.angle_alpha   90.00
_cell.angle_beta   90.00
_cell.angle_gamma   90.00
#
_symmetry.space_group_name_H-M   'P 1'
#
loop_
_entity.id
_entity.type
_entity.pdbx_description
1 polymer ?
#
loop_
_entity_poly.entity_id
_entity_poly.type
_entity_poly.pdbx_seq_one_letter_code
_entity_poly.pdbx_strand_id
1 'polypeptide(L)'
;MFILKTSTAIIQINFLIFESELHHKNLAHQLPGIFSFAHYVDDPTCFIPTISALCLLMKRKKHSKMVKDINMIGESLGISMTSFYSKRLHYLFAIVLLCEIIYELRTEWHHMIYSPCVYFFYIFVYLKWLVIWQLANWFDILRFYFKEISEKLNVQSIEKLVSYHEVLNCCCTTLWECYKIQMSMFVIYIFILFVCNMYLVIDSYSNHHILNTYHYIYLFWAILYISYIWLIVHSCSTTKNMAKKFDKKLKILILNDRTNQLIRNKKIILHLRAKCNVFSSTLGFFNFDYPLLFSMLSSATTFIVILVQFSGRD
;
A
#
# COMPACT_ATOMS: atom_id res chain seq x y z
N MET A 1 8.74 -5.70 18.99
CA MET A 1 9.07 -7.06 19.47
C MET A 1 7.95 -8.08 19.16
N PHE A 2 6.68 -7.79 19.44
CA PHE A 2 5.56 -8.69 19.07
C PHE A 2 5.40 -8.88 17.56
N ILE A 3 5.51 -7.81 16.76
CA ILE A 3 5.40 -7.87 15.29
C ILE A 3 6.55 -8.66 14.64
N LEU A 4 7.78 -8.50 15.16
CA LEU A 4 8.94 -9.26 14.70
C LEU A 4 8.79 -10.76 15.06
N LYS A 5 8.26 -11.08 16.25
CA LYS A 5 7.94 -12.47 16.64
C LYS A 5 6.83 -13.07 15.80
N THR A 6 5.79 -12.29 15.44
CA THR A 6 4.74 -12.77 14.54
C THR A 6 5.22 -12.89 13.11
N SER A 7 6.10 -12.02 12.61
CA SER A 7 6.67 -12.17 11.26
C SER A 7 7.61 -13.36 11.19
N THR A 8 8.45 -13.60 12.20
CA THR A 8 9.27 -14.82 12.24
C THR A 8 8.42 -16.07 12.39
N ALA A 9 7.33 -16.03 13.17
CA ALA A 9 6.41 -17.16 13.29
C ALA A 9 5.65 -17.43 11.99
N ILE A 10 5.20 -16.41 11.27
CA ILE A 10 4.54 -16.57 9.96
C ILE A 10 5.54 -17.09 8.92
N ILE A 11 6.78 -16.59 8.92
CA ILE A 11 7.84 -17.10 8.05
C ILE A 11 8.16 -18.56 8.39
N GLN A 12 8.26 -18.92 9.67
CA GLN A 12 8.48 -20.31 10.11
C GLN A 12 7.30 -21.22 9.76
N ILE A 13 6.06 -20.77 9.90
CA ILE A 13 4.86 -21.54 9.53
C ILE A 13 4.83 -21.74 8.02
N ASN A 14 5.02 -20.69 7.22
CA ASN A 14 5.07 -20.82 5.77
C ASN A 14 6.24 -21.69 5.31
N PHE A 15 7.38 -21.62 6.00
CA PHE A 15 8.53 -22.48 5.74
C PHE A 15 8.26 -23.95 6.11
N LEU A 16 7.60 -24.23 7.23
CA LEU A 16 7.19 -25.58 7.65
C LEU A 16 6.12 -26.17 6.72
N ILE A 17 5.17 -25.35 6.26
CA ILE A 17 4.19 -25.75 5.25
C ILE A 17 4.92 -26.14 3.96
N PHE A 18 5.84 -25.28 3.50
CA PHE A 18 6.68 -25.53 2.32
C PHE A 18 7.56 -26.79 2.46
N GLU A 19 8.18 -27.03 3.63
CA GLU A 19 8.96 -28.24 3.91
C GLU A 19 8.09 -29.50 3.89
N SER A 20 6.87 -29.43 4.45
CA SER A 20 5.93 -30.56 4.42
C SER A 20 5.46 -30.88 3.00
N GLU A 21 5.28 -29.87 2.15
CA GLU A 21 4.94 -30.02 0.74
C GLU A 21 6.10 -30.64 -0.05
N LEU A 22 7.35 -30.26 0.26
CA LEU A 22 8.53 -30.83 -0.37
C LEU A 22 8.68 -32.33 -0.06
N HIS A 23 8.42 -32.73 1.18
CA HIS A 23 8.44 -34.13 1.60
C HIS A 23 7.28 -34.97 1.04
N HIS A 24 6.15 -34.36 0.70
CA HIS A 24 4.99 -35.05 0.15
C HIS A 24 4.95 -35.15 -1.39
N LYS A 25 6.02 -34.80 -2.11
CA LYS A 25 6.11 -34.94 -3.57
C LYS A 25 5.78 -36.35 -4.12
N ASN A 26 5.95 -37.41 -3.31
CA ASN A 26 5.52 -38.77 -3.68
C ASN A 26 4.02 -39.06 -3.50
N LEU A 27 3.29 -38.30 -2.68
CA LEU A 27 1.83 -38.42 -2.52
C LEU A 27 1.05 -37.41 -3.38
N ALA A 28 1.67 -36.28 -3.75
CA ALA A 28 1.06 -35.22 -4.54
C ALA A 28 0.57 -35.68 -5.93
N HIS A 29 1.15 -36.75 -6.49
CA HIS A 29 0.68 -37.35 -7.74
C HIS A 29 -0.72 -37.99 -7.66
N GLN A 30 -1.24 -38.29 -6.46
CA GLN A 30 -2.55 -38.95 -6.30
C GLN A 30 -3.69 -37.99 -5.91
N LEU A 31 -3.41 -36.78 -5.43
CA LEU A 31 -4.43 -35.83 -4.95
C LEU A 31 -4.16 -34.37 -5.37
N PRO A 32 -4.03 -34.08 -6.68
CA PRO A 32 -3.73 -32.73 -7.18
C PRO A 32 -4.81 -31.68 -6.80
N GLY A 33 -6.04 -32.11 -6.51
CA GLY A 33 -7.15 -31.21 -6.19
C GLY A 33 -7.21 -30.71 -4.74
N ILE A 34 -6.74 -31.49 -3.75
CA ILE A 34 -6.88 -31.10 -2.33
C ILE A 34 -5.71 -30.20 -1.90
N PHE A 35 -4.50 -30.47 -2.38
CA PHE A 35 -3.32 -29.67 -2.05
C PHE A 35 -3.34 -28.29 -2.73
N SER A 36 -3.83 -28.19 -3.96
CA SER A 36 -4.01 -26.89 -4.62
C SER A 36 -5.09 -26.03 -3.95
N PHE A 37 -6.15 -26.66 -3.43
CA PHE A 37 -7.17 -25.98 -2.63
C PHE A 37 -6.61 -25.48 -1.29
N ALA A 38 -5.79 -26.26 -0.60
CA ALA A 38 -5.14 -25.84 0.66
C ALA A 38 -4.19 -24.65 0.44
N HIS A 39 -3.38 -24.68 -0.62
CA HIS A 39 -2.48 -23.57 -0.98
C HIS A 39 -3.24 -22.25 -1.27
N TYR A 40 -4.48 -22.32 -1.76
CA TYR A 40 -5.32 -21.14 -1.93
C TYR A 40 -6.05 -20.76 -0.63
N VAL A 41 -6.68 -21.70 0.07
CA VAL A 41 -7.45 -21.42 1.30
C VAL A 41 -6.58 -20.86 2.43
N ASP A 42 -5.30 -21.20 2.46
CA ASP A 42 -4.35 -20.72 3.47
C ASP A 42 -3.77 -19.33 3.20
N ASP A 43 -4.26 -18.56 2.22
CA ASP A 43 -3.83 -17.16 2.06
C ASP A 43 -4.32 -16.31 3.25
N PRO A 44 -3.44 -15.92 4.20
CA PRO A 44 -3.86 -15.12 5.35
C PRO A 44 -4.33 -13.71 4.93
N THR A 45 -4.17 -13.32 3.66
CA THR A 45 -4.63 -12.01 3.19
C THR A 45 -6.09 -11.88 2.90
N CYS A 46 -6.84 -12.98 2.85
CA CYS A 46 -8.30 -12.88 2.80
C CYS A 46 -8.86 -12.17 4.05
N PHE A 47 -8.10 -12.11 5.15
CA PHE A 47 -8.45 -11.34 6.33
C PHE A 47 -8.07 -9.84 6.26
N ILE A 48 -7.24 -9.39 5.32
CA ILE A 48 -6.86 -7.96 5.23
C ILE A 48 -8.09 -7.06 5.02
N PRO A 49 -9.03 -7.36 4.11
CA PRO A 49 -10.23 -6.55 3.94
C PRO A 49 -11.13 -6.52 5.18
N THR A 50 -11.28 -7.66 5.87
CA THR A 50 -12.13 -7.74 7.07
C THR A 50 -11.50 -6.98 8.23
N ILE A 51 -10.19 -7.13 8.45
CA ILE A 51 -9.42 -6.33 9.41
C ILE A 51 -9.51 -4.85 9.06
N SER A 52 -9.42 -4.50 7.77
CA SER A 52 -9.54 -3.12 7.31
C SER A 52 -10.91 -2.53 7.60
N ALA A 53 -11.99 -3.25 7.26
CA ALA A 53 -13.35 -2.86 7.55
C ALA A 53 -13.57 -2.68 9.06
N LEU A 54 -13.09 -3.63 9.88
CA LEU A 54 -13.18 -3.54 11.34
C LEU A 54 -12.43 -2.32 11.88
N CYS A 55 -11.19 -2.09 11.42
CA CYS A 55 -10.39 -0.93 11.81
C CYS A 55 -11.07 0.40 11.43
N LEU A 56 -11.67 0.47 10.24
CA LEU A 56 -12.41 1.64 9.77
C LEU A 56 -13.70 1.86 10.55
N LEU A 57 -14.43 0.79 10.89
CA LEU A 57 -15.61 0.85 11.76
C LEU A 57 -15.25 1.38 13.15
N MET A 58 -14.18 0.87 13.76
CA MET A 58 -13.69 1.35 15.06
C MET A 58 -13.27 2.83 15.01
N LYS A 59 -12.79 3.31 13.86
CA LYS A 59 -12.34 4.70 13.65
C LYS A 59 -13.34 5.56 12.88
N ARG A 60 -14.61 5.12 12.76
CA ARG A 60 -15.64 5.81 11.97
C ARG A 60 -15.81 7.28 12.35
N LYS A 61 -15.77 7.60 13.65
CA LYS A 61 -15.88 8.99 14.14
C LYS A 61 -14.72 9.88 13.64
N LYS A 62 -13.48 9.38 13.72
CA LYS A 62 -12.28 10.09 13.22
C LYS A 62 -12.34 10.28 11.70
N HIS A 63 -12.69 9.21 10.96
CA HIS A 63 -12.83 9.28 9.52
C HIS A 63 -13.94 10.25 9.09
N SER A 64 -15.11 10.20 9.73
CA SER A 64 -16.20 11.14 9.44
C SER A 64 -15.80 12.60 9.71
N LYS A 65 -15.05 12.86 10.79
CA LYS A 65 -14.49 14.20 11.06
C LYS A 65 -13.56 14.64 9.94
N MET A 66 -12.60 13.80 9.52
CA MET A 66 -11.70 14.08 8.41
C MET A 66 -12.45 14.47 7.13
N VAL A 67 -13.51 13.73 6.78
CA VAL A 67 -14.33 14.05 5.60
C VAL A 67 -15.03 15.40 5.73
N LYS A 68 -15.59 15.72 6.90
CA LYS A 68 -16.21 17.04 7.17
C LYS A 68 -15.18 18.17 7.06
N ASP A 69 -14.00 17.98 7.62
CA ASP A 69 -12.91 18.96 7.58
C ASP A 69 -12.45 19.24 6.14
N ILE A 70 -12.32 18.19 5.31
CA ILE A 70 -12.00 18.33 3.88
C ILE A 70 -13.13 19.06 3.13
N ASN A 71 -14.40 18.70 3.37
CA ASN A 71 -15.55 19.35 2.72
C ASN A 71 -15.64 20.84 3.07
N MET A 72 -15.44 21.19 4.34
CA MET A 72 -15.41 22.58 4.80
C MET A 72 -14.33 23.39 4.08
N ILE A 73 -13.13 22.81 3.90
CA ILE A 73 -12.07 23.44 3.11
C ILE A 73 -12.51 23.60 1.66
N GLY A 74 -13.10 22.57 1.05
CA GLY A 74 -13.64 22.60 -0.31
C GLY A 74 -14.65 23.72 -0.54
N GLU A 75 -15.68 23.81 0.31
CA GLU A 75 -16.69 24.87 0.28
C GLU A 75 -16.06 26.26 0.37
N SER A 76 -15.11 26.42 1.29
CA SER A 76 -14.44 27.71 1.48
C SER A 76 -13.49 28.13 0.35
N LEU A 77 -13.04 27.18 -0.46
CA LEU A 77 -12.21 27.40 -1.64
C LEU A 77 -13.05 27.52 -2.93
N GLY A 78 -14.37 27.30 -2.85
CA GLY A 78 -15.28 27.25 -3.99
C GLY A 78 -15.12 26.00 -4.84
N ILE A 79 -14.66 24.89 -4.26
CA ILE A 79 -14.36 23.65 -4.98
C ILE A 79 -15.30 22.53 -4.54
N SER A 80 -16.08 21.99 -5.48
CA SER A 80 -16.94 20.84 -5.22
C SER A 80 -16.17 19.52 -5.30
N MET A 81 -16.33 18.67 -4.28
CA MET A 81 -15.66 17.36 -4.18
C MET A 81 -16.14 16.38 -5.26
N THR A 82 -17.32 16.58 -5.84
CA THR A 82 -17.93 15.70 -6.86
C THR A 82 -17.12 15.59 -8.15
N SER A 83 -16.24 16.57 -8.42
CA SER A 83 -15.37 16.58 -9.60
C SER A 83 -14.15 15.64 -9.47
N PHE A 84 -13.86 15.10 -8.27
CA PHE A 84 -12.57 14.49 -7.95
C PHE A 84 -12.48 12.96 -8.05
N TYR A 85 -13.50 12.29 -8.57
CA TYR A 85 -13.38 10.88 -8.92
C TYR A 85 -12.38 10.72 -10.09
N SER A 86 -11.13 10.41 -9.73
CA SER A 86 -10.00 10.16 -10.63
C SER A 86 -10.33 9.00 -11.58
N LYS A 87 -10.95 9.30 -12.72
CA LYS A 87 -11.28 8.32 -13.77
C LYS A 87 -10.05 7.48 -14.15
N ARG A 88 -8.86 8.10 -14.16
CA ARG A 88 -7.59 7.47 -14.56
C ARG A 88 -7.21 6.25 -13.70
N LEU A 89 -7.44 6.29 -12.39
CA LEU A 89 -7.14 5.17 -11.50
C LEU A 89 -8.20 4.06 -11.55
N HIS A 90 -9.43 4.38 -11.98
CA HIS A 90 -10.48 3.37 -12.16
C HIS A 90 -10.21 2.51 -13.40
N TYR A 91 -9.73 3.10 -14.49
CA TYR A 91 -9.40 2.35 -15.71
C TYR A 91 -8.24 1.38 -15.51
N LEU A 92 -7.16 1.80 -14.85
CA LEU A 92 -6.03 0.92 -14.55
C LEU A 92 -6.47 -0.24 -13.64
N PHE A 93 -7.29 0.04 -12.62
CA PHE A 93 -7.85 -1.00 -11.76
C PHE A 93 -8.74 -1.97 -12.54
N ALA A 94 -9.64 -1.45 -13.39
CA ALA A 94 -10.52 -2.27 -14.21
C ALA A 94 -9.72 -3.15 -15.18
N ILE A 95 -8.63 -2.65 -15.76
CA ILE A 95 -7.74 -3.43 -16.63
C ILE A 95 -7.03 -4.54 -15.85
N VAL A 96 -6.44 -4.24 -14.71
CA VAL A 96 -5.76 -5.25 -13.87
C VAL A 96 -6.76 -6.31 -13.43
N LEU A 97 -7.95 -5.90 -13.00
CA LEU A 97 -9.03 -6.80 -12.61
C LEU A 97 -9.52 -7.67 -13.78
N LEU A 98 -9.66 -7.09 -14.97
CA LEU A 98 -10.02 -7.82 -16.18
C LEU A 98 -8.92 -8.84 -16.54
N CYS A 99 -7.64 -8.46 -16.45
CA CYS A 99 -6.52 -9.36 -16.72
C CYS A 99 -6.46 -10.53 -15.73
N GLU A 100 -6.67 -10.27 -14.42
CA GLU A 100 -6.75 -11.33 -13.40
C GLU A 100 -7.93 -12.27 -13.68
N ILE A 101 -9.11 -11.73 -13.99
CA ILE A 101 -10.29 -12.56 -14.33
C ILE A 101 -10.04 -13.39 -15.58
N ILE A 102 -9.51 -12.81 -16.66
CA ILE A 102 -9.22 -13.53 -17.90
C ILE A 102 -8.18 -14.63 -17.67
N TYR A 103 -7.17 -14.35 -16.85
CA TYR A 103 -6.14 -15.33 -16.50
C TYR A 103 -6.74 -16.53 -15.78
N GLU A 104 -7.56 -16.29 -14.75
CA GLU A 104 -8.18 -17.36 -13.96
C GLU A 104 -9.27 -18.12 -14.72
N LEU A 105 -9.92 -17.49 -15.69
CA LEU A 105 -10.85 -18.18 -16.60
C LEU A 105 -10.13 -19.09 -17.59
N ARG A 106 -8.84 -18.87 -17.85
CA ARG A 106 -8.05 -19.61 -18.85
C ARG A 106 -7.34 -20.83 -18.28
N THR A 107 -6.95 -20.79 -17.01
CA THR A 107 -6.38 -21.94 -16.32
C THR A 107 -7.45 -23.03 -16.21
N GLU A 108 -7.09 -24.31 -16.40
CA GLU A 108 -7.98 -25.48 -16.58
C GLU A 108 -8.87 -25.83 -15.35
N TRP A 109 -9.10 -24.88 -14.44
CA TRP A 109 -9.95 -25.00 -13.25
C TRP A 109 -11.44 -25.06 -13.55
N HIS A 110 -11.86 -25.22 -14.81
CA HIS A 110 -13.28 -25.31 -15.19
C HIS A 110 -14.06 -26.32 -14.34
N HIS A 111 -13.43 -27.39 -13.85
CA HIS A 111 -14.09 -28.36 -12.99
C HIS A 111 -14.20 -27.96 -11.50
N MET A 112 -13.32 -27.08 -10.98
CA MET A 112 -13.38 -26.59 -9.59
C MET A 112 -14.11 -25.25 -9.42
N ILE A 113 -14.19 -24.45 -10.48
CA ILE A 113 -14.84 -23.14 -10.46
C ILE A 113 -16.32 -23.24 -10.05
N TYR A 114 -16.99 -24.38 -10.24
CA TYR A 114 -18.38 -24.57 -9.82
C TYR A 114 -18.61 -24.60 -8.30
N SER A 115 -17.56 -24.62 -7.48
CA SER A 115 -17.73 -24.50 -6.03
C SER A 115 -17.93 -23.04 -5.60
N PRO A 116 -19.07 -22.68 -4.97
CA PRO A 116 -19.33 -21.33 -4.47
C PRO A 116 -18.24 -20.80 -3.51
N CYS A 117 -17.53 -21.70 -2.82
CA CYS A 117 -16.45 -21.34 -1.89
C CYS A 117 -15.25 -20.72 -2.62
N VAL A 118 -14.93 -21.19 -3.82
CA VAL A 118 -13.83 -20.69 -4.63
C VAL A 118 -14.13 -19.26 -5.11
N TYR A 119 -15.35 -19.01 -5.59
CA TYR A 119 -15.79 -17.66 -5.93
C TYR A 119 -15.75 -16.69 -4.75
N PHE A 120 -16.20 -17.14 -3.58
CA PHE A 120 -16.14 -16.33 -2.36
C PHE A 120 -14.70 -15.94 -2.03
N PHE A 121 -13.78 -16.90 -2.09
CA PHE A 121 -12.35 -16.65 -1.85
C PHE A 121 -11.75 -15.62 -2.82
N TYR A 122 -12.06 -15.75 -4.12
CA TYR A 122 -11.63 -14.76 -5.12
C TYR A 122 -12.13 -13.35 -4.80
N ILE A 123 -13.37 -13.20 -4.34
CA ILE A 123 -13.89 -11.90 -3.90
C ILE A 123 -13.01 -11.29 -2.80
N PHE A 124 -12.52 -12.07 -1.82
CA PHE A 124 -11.62 -11.55 -0.79
C PHE A 124 -10.25 -11.13 -1.33
N VAL A 125 -9.71 -11.91 -2.28
CA VAL A 125 -8.49 -11.53 -3.00
C VAL A 125 -8.70 -10.18 -3.68
N TYR A 126 -9.85 -9.92 -4.30
CA TYR A 126 -10.13 -8.61 -4.91
C TYR A 126 -10.32 -7.48 -3.91
N LEU A 127 -10.96 -7.76 -2.77
CA LEU A 127 -11.20 -6.74 -1.75
C LEU A 127 -9.90 -6.18 -1.15
N LYS A 128 -8.77 -6.92 -1.20
CA LYS A 128 -7.48 -6.41 -0.72
C LYS A 128 -6.97 -5.25 -1.58
N TRP A 129 -7.18 -5.31 -2.90
CA TRP A 129 -6.86 -4.23 -3.83
C TRP A 129 -7.62 -2.96 -3.50
N LEU A 130 -8.90 -3.12 -3.21
CA LEU A 130 -9.81 -2.02 -2.91
C LEU A 130 -9.34 -1.21 -1.69
N VAL A 131 -8.71 -1.84 -0.69
CA VAL A 131 -8.17 -1.14 0.49
C VAL A 131 -6.99 -0.21 0.14
N ILE A 132 -6.03 -0.68 -0.67
CA ILE A 132 -4.88 0.13 -1.12
C ILE A 132 -5.38 1.30 -1.96
N TRP A 133 -6.32 1.00 -2.85
CA TRP A 133 -6.85 1.95 -3.79
C TRP A 133 -7.68 3.04 -3.10
N GLN A 134 -8.49 2.67 -2.10
CA GLN A 134 -9.15 3.63 -1.22
C GLN A 134 -8.14 4.59 -0.56
N LEU A 135 -7.03 4.06 -0.01
CA LEU A 135 -6.00 4.90 0.59
C LEU A 135 -5.35 5.84 -0.45
N ALA A 136 -5.00 5.32 -1.63
CA ALA A 136 -4.39 6.10 -2.70
C ALA A 136 -5.30 7.26 -3.15
N ASN A 137 -6.59 6.99 -3.31
CA ASN A 137 -7.58 8.00 -3.68
C ASN A 137 -7.73 9.09 -2.61
N TRP A 138 -7.75 8.72 -1.33
CA TRP A 138 -7.77 9.71 -0.26
C TRP A 138 -6.54 10.62 -0.29
N PHE A 139 -5.37 10.06 -0.56
CA PHE A 139 -4.17 10.87 -0.74
C PHE A 139 -4.22 11.75 -2.00
N ASP A 140 -4.82 11.31 -3.10
CA ASP A 140 -5.02 12.15 -4.29
C ASP A 140 -5.90 13.36 -3.99
N ILE A 141 -7.00 13.17 -3.26
CA ILE A 141 -7.87 14.26 -2.81
C ILE A 141 -7.07 15.25 -1.96
N LEU A 142 -6.30 14.76 -0.98
CA LEU A 142 -5.47 15.61 -0.12
C LEU A 142 -4.39 16.37 -0.93
N ARG A 143 -3.71 15.69 -1.86
CA ARG A 143 -2.71 16.29 -2.76
C ARG A 143 -3.31 17.43 -3.58
N PHE A 144 -4.52 17.23 -4.08
CA PHE A 144 -5.23 18.25 -4.82
C PHE A 144 -5.49 19.49 -3.95
N TYR A 145 -6.03 19.33 -2.74
CA TYR A 145 -6.23 20.48 -1.85
C TYR A 145 -4.93 21.17 -1.45
N PHE A 146 -3.84 20.42 -1.22
CA PHE A 146 -2.52 21.02 -1.01
C PHE A 146 -2.06 21.84 -2.23
N LYS A 147 -2.36 21.39 -3.45
CA LYS A 147 -2.07 22.12 -4.68
C LYS A 147 -2.80 23.45 -4.72
N GLU A 148 -4.12 23.41 -4.54
CA GLU A 148 -4.99 24.59 -4.62
C GLU A 148 -4.61 25.64 -3.58
N ILE A 149 -4.35 25.21 -2.35
CA ILE A 149 -3.92 26.12 -1.27
C ILE A 149 -2.52 26.70 -1.58
N SER A 150 -1.64 25.91 -2.19
CA SER A 150 -0.30 26.36 -2.59
C SER A 150 -0.32 27.35 -3.76
N GLU A 151 -1.31 27.27 -4.64
CA GLU A 151 -1.49 28.16 -5.79
C GLU A 151 -2.20 29.47 -5.41
N LYS A 152 -3.16 29.41 -4.48
CA LYS A 152 -3.88 30.59 -3.97
C LYS A 152 -3.11 31.38 -2.89
N LEU A 153 -1.89 30.98 -2.55
CA LEU A 153 -1.08 31.59 -1.50
C LEU A 153 -0.75 33.05 -1.82
N ASN A 154 -1.40 33.98 -1.11
CA ASN A 154 -1.18 35.43 -1.21
C ASN A 154 -1.01 36.06 0.19
N VAL A 155 -0.48 37.27 0.26
CA VAL A 155 -0.21 37.97 1.55
C VAL A 155 -1.49 38.21 2.35
N GLN A 156 -2.62 38.49 1.68
CA GLN A 156 -3.88 38.86 2.33
C GLN A 156 -4.63 37.68 2.97
N SER A 157 -4.51 36.47 2.41
CA SER A 157 -5.23 35.27 2.86
C SER A 157 -4.33 34.21 3.49
N ILE A 158 -3.03 34.53 3.67
CA ILE A 158 -2.02 33.63 4.22
C ILE A 158 -2.44 32.97 5.53
N GLU A 159 -3.03 33.73 6.46
CA GLU A 159 -3.39 33.20 7.78
C GLU A 159 -4.49 32.13 7.69
N LYS A 160 -5.44 32.35 6.78
CA LYS A 160 -6.53 31.42 6.49
C LYS A 160 -6.01 30.16 5.79
N LEU A 161 -5.13 30.34 4.80
CA LEU A 161 -4.50 29.23 4.06
C LEU A 161 -3.57 28.39 4.93
N VAL A 162 -2.85 29.00 5.87
CA VAL A 162 -2.04 28.28 6.87
C VAL A 162 -2.93 27.41 7.75
N SER A 163 -4.08 27.90 8.24
CA SER A 163 -5.02 27.04 8.96
C SER A 163 -5.55 25.88 8.12
N TYR A 164 -5.79 26.10 6.82
CA TYR A 164 -6.25 25.01 5.95
C TYR A 164 -5.17 23.96 5.75
N HIS A 165 -3.92 24.37 5.59
CA HIS A 165 -2.79 23.44 5.52
C HIS A 165 -2.62 22.63 6.81
N GLU A 166 -2.80 23.25 7.98
CA GLU A 166 -2.78 22.56 9.28
C GLU A 166 -3.90 21.51 9.39
N VAL A 167 -5.12 21.87 8.99
CA VAL A 167 -6.26 20.94 8.97
C VAL A 167 -6.00 19.80 7.98
N LEU A 168 -5.46 20.06 6.79
CA LEU A 168 -5.09 19.00 5.84
C LEU A 168 -3.99 18.07 6.36
N ASN A 169 -3.00 18.60 7.08
CA ASN A 169 -1.99 17.76 7.73
C ASN A 169 -2.63 16.89 8.81
N CYS A 170 -3.60 17.42 9.58
CA CYS A 170 -4.38 16.65 10.54
C CYS A 170 -5.23 15.56 9.85
N CYS A 171 -5.79 15.85 8.68
CA CYS A 171 -6.48 14.87 7.86
C CYS A 171 -5.53 13.76 7.37
N CYS A 172 -4.32 14.11 6.93
CA CYS A 172 -3.30 13.14 6.54
C CYS A 172 -2.90 12.21 7.70
N THR A 173 -2.68 12.76 8.90
CA THR A 173 -2.33 11.96 10.07
C THR A 173 -3.50 11.07 10.50
N THR A 174 -4.72 11.58 10.45
CA THR A 174 -5.94 10.81 10.75
C THR A 174 -6.14 9.67 9.75
N LEU A 175 -5.97 9.94 8.46
CA LEU A 175 -6.03 8.94 7.40
C LEU A 175 -4.96 7.86 7.64
N TRP A 176 -3.72 8.27 7.90
CA TRP A 176 -2.64 7.35 8.19
C TRP A 176 -2.93 6.47 9.41
N GLU A 177 -3.41 7.06 10.51
CA GLU A 177 -3.82 6.31 11.69
C GLU A 177 -4.89 5.26 11.38
N CYS A 178 -5.81 5.54 10.45
CA CYS A 178 -6.86 4.62 10.03
C CYS A 178 -6.32 3.39 9.30
N TYR A 179 -5.30 3.55 8.45
CA TYR A 179 -4.80 2.50 7.55
C TYR A 179 -3.45 1.89 7.94
N LYS A 180 -2.73 2.45 8.92
CA LYS A 180 -1.35 2.05 9.25
C LYS A 180 -1.15 0.56 9.56
N ILE A 181 -2.12 -0.08 10.22
CA ILE A 181 -2.03 -1.50 10.59
C ILE A 181 -2.23 -2.37 9.35
N GLN A 182 -3.25 -2.04 8.55
CA GLN A 182 -3.59 -2.72 7.30
C GLN A 182 -2.44 -2.64 6.31
N MET A 183 -1.86 -1.44 6.13
CA MET A 183 -0.72 -1.23 5.24
C MET A 183 0.51 -2.01 5.73
N SER A 184 0.75 -2.05 7.05
CA SER A 184 1.86 -2.84 7.59
C SER A 184 1.69 -4.34 7.32
N MET A 185 0.50 -4.91 7.58
CA MET A 185 0.22 -6.32 7.30
C MET A 185 0.36 -6.63 5.80
N PHE A 186 -0.17 -5.74 4.97
CA PHE A 186 -0.13 -5.87 3.52
C PHE A 186 1.30 -5.86 2.98
N VAL A 187 2.16 -4.95 3.45
CA VAL A 187 3.56 -4.85 3.00
C VAL A 187 4.40 -6.04 3.46
N ILE A 188 4.21 -6.53 4.69
CA ILE A 188 4.89 -7.75 5.17
C ILE A 188 4.48 -8.94 4.31
N TYR A 189 3.20 -9.06 4.00
CA TYR A 189 2.72 -10.17 3.19
C TYR A 189 3.24 -10.12 1.75
N ILE A 190 3.16 -8.96 1.08
CA ILE A 190 3.68 -8.81 -0.27
C ILE A 190 5.17 -9.16 -0.31
N PHE A 191 5.93 -8.78 0.72
CA PHE A 191 7.35 -9.12 0.80
C PHE A 191 7.59 -10.63 0.79
N ILE A 192 6.84 -11.38 1.59
CA ILE A 192 6.93 -12.84 1.64
C ILE A 192 6.59 -13.43 0.27
N LEU A 193 5.46 -13.01 -0.33
CA LEU A 193 5.08 -13.48 -1.66
C LEU A 193 6.13 -13.16 -2.73
N PHE A 194 6.70 -11.96 -2.69
CA PHE A 194 7.75 -11.55 -3.62
C PHE A 194 8.97 -12.48 -3.51
N VAL A 195 9.45 -12.76 -2.30
CA VAL A 195 10.58 -13.68 -2.06
C VAL A 195 10.24 -15.09 -2.55
N CYS A 196 9.05 -15.61 -2.22
CA CYS A 196 8.62 -16.94 -2.66
C CYS A 196 8.53 -17.04 -4.19
N ASN A 197 7.93 -16.06 -4.87
CA ASN A 197 7.81 -16.07 -6.33
C ASN A 197 9.18 -15.97 -7.00
N MET A 198 10.09 -15.13 -6.50
CA MET A 198 11.45 -15.04 -7.03
C MET A 198 12.23 -16.33 -6.83
N TYR A 199 12.06 -17.00 -5.68
CA TYR A 199 12.65 -18.32 -5.44
C TYR A 199 12.12 -19.34 -6.45
N LEU A 200 10.81 -19.42 -6.66
CA LEU A 200 10.20 -20.35 -7.64
C LEU A 200 10.67 -20.07 -9.06
N VAL A 201 10.87 -18.80 -9.45
CA VAL A 201 11.47 -18.45 -10.74
C VAL A 201 12.88 -19.05 -10.87
N ILE A 202 13.70 -18.94 -9.84
CA ILE A 202 15.10 -19.42 -9.85
C ILE A 202 15.16 -20.95 -9.80
N ASP A 203 14.41 -21.58 -8.90
CA ASP A 203 14.34 -23.04 -8.78
C ASP A 203 13.90 -23.67 -10.10
N SER A 204 12.84 -23.12 -10.70
CA SER A 204 12.34 -23.60 -11.97
C SER A 204 13.37 -23.42 -13.09
N TYR A 205 14.15 -22.33 -13.09
CA TYR A 205 15.24 -22.11 -14.06
C TYR A 205 16.40 -23.10 -13.87
N SER A 206 16.69 -23.50 -12.63
CA SER A 206 17.74 -24.48 -12.31
C SER A 206 17.36 -25.90 -12.74
N ASN A 207 16.09 -26.29 -12.58
CA ASN A 207 15.63 -27.67 -12.78
C ASN A 207 15.23 -27.99 -14.23
N HIS A 208 14.90 -26.99 -15.05
CA HIS A 208 14.45 -27.21 -16.43
C HIS A 208 15.17 -26.28 -17.42
N HIS A 209 15.92 -26.88 -18.36
CA HIS A 209 16.55 -26.11 -19.45
C HIS A 209 15.56 -25.50 -20.46
N ILE A 210 14.28 -25.90 -20.43
CA ILE A 210 13.24 -25.39 -21.33
C ILE A 210 12.39 -24.39 -20.54
N LEU A 211 12.33 -23.14 -21.03
CA LEU A 211 11.51 -22.07 -20.48
C LEU A 211 10.03 -22.48 -20.48
N ASN A 212 9.55 -22.94 -19.32
CA ASN A 212 8.16 -23.30 -19.12
C ASN A 212 7.29 -22.04 -18.94
N THR A 213 6.02 -22.10 -19.36
CA THR A 213 5.05 -20.99 -19.25
C THR A 213 4.92 -20.46 -17.81
N TYR A 214 5.15 -21.32 -16.81
CA TYR A 214 5.09 -20.98 -15.39
C TYR A 214 6.10 -19.91 -14.95
N HIS A 215 7.29 -19.80 -15.57
CA HIS A 215 8.26 -18.77 -15.18
C HIS A 215 7.71 -17.36 -15.41
N TYR A 216 7.08 -17.16 -16.56
CA TYR A 216 6.50 -15.86 -16.93
C TYR A 216 5.39 -15.47 -15.96
N ILE A 217 4.63 -16.45 -15.46
CA ILE A 217 3.57 -16.25 -14.48
C ILE A 217 4.16 -15.77 -13.15
N TYR A 218 5.12 -16.49 -12.57
CA TYR A 218 5.73 -16.09 -11.29
C TYR A 218 6.48 -14.75 -11.40
N LEU A 219 7.16 -14.50 -12.52
CA LEU A 219 7.82 -13.22 -12.78
C LEU A 219 6.80 -12.07 -12.89
N PHE A 220 5.69 -12.30 -13.58
CA PHE A 220 4.61 -11.32 -13.68
C PHE A 220 4.03 -10.98 -12.30
N TRP A 221 3.76 -11.98 -11.46
CA TRP A 221 3.31 -11.76 -10.09
C TRP A 221 4.34 -11.01 -9.24
N ALA A 222 5.62 -11.34 -9.34
CA ALA A 222 6.69 -10.61 -8.65
C ALA A 222 6.74 -9.11 -9.06
N ILE A 223 6.59 -8.81 -10.36
CA ILE A 223 6.53 -7.43 -10.86
C ILE A 223 5.30 -6.71 -10.32
N LEU A 224 4.13 -7.37 -10.31
CA LEU A 224 2.92 -6.83 -9.73
C LEU A 224 3.12 -6.48 -8.25
N TYR A 225 3.70 -7.39 -7.46
CA TYR A 225 4.01 -7.17 -6.05
C TYR A 225 4.89 -5.95 -5.79
N ILE A 226 5.95 -5.78 -6.57
CA ILE A 226 6.79 -4.56 -6.50
C ILE A 226 5.97 -3.31 -6.83
N SER A 227 5.12 -3.38 -7.86
CA SER A 227 4.30 -2.24 -8.28
C SER A 227 3.34 -1.76 -7.18
N TYR A 228 2.85 -2.67 -6.34
CA TYR A 228 1.95 -2.31 -5.23
C TYR A 228 2.67 -1.61 -4.10
N ILE A 229 3.85 -2.10 -3.70
CA ILE A 229 4.68 -1.39 -2.71
C ILE A 229 5.06 -0.02 -3.26
N TRP A 230 5.44 0.04 -4.55
CA TRP A 230 5.74 1.29 -5.22
C TRP A 230 4.56 2.27 -5.18
N LEU A 231 3.32 1.82 -5.46
CA LEU A 231 2.12 2.67 -5.41
C LEU A 231 1.89 3.27 -4.02
N ILE A 232 2.05 2.47 -2.96
CA ILE A 232 1.89 2.92 -1.56
C ILE A 232 2.97 3.96 -1.22
N VAL A 233 4.23 3.64 -1.50
CA VAL A 233 5.38 4.52 -1.21
C VAL A 233 5.28 5.80 -2.03
N HIS A 234 4.94 5.70 -3.31
CA HIS A 234 4.76 6.85 -4.20
C HIS A 234 3.63 7.76 -3.70
N SER A 235 2.49 7.20 -3.32
CA SER A 235 1.35 7.97 -2.79
C SER A 235 1.70 8.71 -1.48
N CYS A 236 2.42 8.06 -0.56
CA CYS A 236 2.85 8.70 0.68
C CYS A 236 3.90 9.79 0.41
N SER A 237 4.92 9.46 -0.39
CA SER A 237 6.04 10.36 -0.72
C SER A 237 5.59 11.61 -1.49
N THR A 238 4.72 11.45 -2.49
CA THR A 238 4.18 12.58 -3.26
C THR A 238 3.34 13.50 -2.39
N THR A 239 2.48 12.96 -1.52
CA THR A 239 1.69 13.77 -0.57
C THR A 239 2.59 14.54 0.40
N LYS A 240 3.62 13.87 0.94
CA LYS A 240 4.63 14.51 1.81
C LYS A 240 5.36 15.65 1.08
N ASN A 241 5.74 15.41 -0.17
CA ASN A 241 6.41 16.42 -0.98
C ASN A 241 5.48 17.60 -1.31
N MET A 242 4.18 17.35 -1.47
CA MET A 242 3.20 18.40 -1.71
C MET A 242 3.00 19.31 -0.49
N ALA A 243 2.88 18.72 0.71
CA ALA A 243 2.84 19.46 1.96
C ALA A 243 4.11 20.33 2.14
N LYS A 244 5.30 19.77 1.86
CA LYS A 244 6.58 20.50 1.93
C LYS A 244 6.70 21.63 0.90
N LYS A 245 6.10 21.48 -0.29
CA LYS A 245 6.09 22.54 -1.32
C LYS A 245 5.36 23.78 -0.82
N PHE A 246 4.25 23.60 -0.09
CA PHE A 246 3.56 24.70 0.57
C PHE A 246 4.48 25.40 1.58
N ASP A 247 5.12 24.65 2.49
CA ASP A 247 6.03 25.22 3.48
C ASP A 247 7.18 26.02 2.85
N LYS A 248 7.72 25.52 1.73
CA LYS A 248 8.78 26.21 0.97
C LYS A 248 8.27 27.53 0.40
N LYS A 249 7.09 27.54 -0.22
CA LYS A 249 6.49 28.78 -0.75
C LYS A 249 6.16 29.77 0.36
N LEU A 250 5.61 29.29 1.48
CA LEU A 250 5.31 30.09 2.65
C LEU A 250 6.57 30.79 3.19
N LYS A 251 7.69 30.06 3.31
CA LYS A 251 8.98 30.63 3.72
C LYS A 251 9.49 31.70 2.76
N ILE A 252 9.42 31.45 1.45
CA ILE A 252 9.85 32.43 0.43
C ILE A 252 8.99 33.70 0.53
N LEU A 253 7.68 33.56 0.72
CA LEU A 253 6.76 34.68 0.82
C LEU A 253 7.04 35.53 2.07
N ILE A 254 7.35 34.90 3.21
CA ILE A 254 7.75 35.59 4.44
C ILE A 254 9.09 36.33 4.28
N LEU A 255 10.06 35.73 3.60
CA LEU A 255 11.36 36.38 3.34
C LEU A 255 11.24 37.59 2.41
N ASN A 256 10.29 37.54 1.46
CA ASN A 256 10.06 38.63 0.51
C ASN A 256 9.14 39.75 1.07
N ASP A 257 8.54 39.56 2.25
CA ASP A 257 7.67 40.55 2.88
C ASP A 257 8.49 41.71 3.48
N ARG A 258 8.53 42.84 2.76
CA ARG A 258 9.18 44.07 3.23
C ARG A 258 8.48 44.73 4.42
N THR A 259 7.20 44.44 4.64
CA THR A 259 6.42 45.09 5.70
C THR A 259 6.67 44.49 7.08
N ASN A 260 7.34 43.33 7.14
CA ASN A 260 7.53 42.52 8.34
C ASN A 260 6.21 42.16 9.06
N GLN A 261 5.05 42.31 8.41
CA GLN A 261 3.75 41.98 9.01
C GLN A 261 3.61 40.47 9.20
N LEU A 262 4.09 39.68 8.23
CA LEU A 262 4.00 38.23 8.29
C LEU A 262 4.88 37.62 9.38
N ILE A 263 6.07 38.19 9.59
CA ILE A 263 6.98 37.77 10.66
C ILE A 263 6.39 38.10 12.03
N ARG A 264 5.53 39.12 12.15
CA ARG A 264 4.87 39.44 13.44
C ARG A 264 3.69 38.53 13.75
N ASN A 265 3.16 37.79 12.76
CA ASN A 265 2.05 36.88 12.98
C ASN A 265 2.51 35.61 13.72
N LYS A 266 2.15 35.51 15.01
CA LYS A 266 2.52 34.39 15.89
C LYS A 266 2.09 33.04 15.34
N LYS A 267 0.93 32.96 14.64
CA LYS A 267 0.42 31.72 14.07
C LYS A 267 1.33 31.20 12.95
N ILE A 268 1.79 32.10 12.08
CA ILE A 268 2.71 31.77 10.98
C ILE A 268 4.07 31.32 11.54
N ILE A 269 4.62 32.02 12.53
CA ILE A 269 5.87 31.61 13.18
C ILE A 269 5.70 30.23 13.85
N LEU A 270 4.59 30.03 14.58
CA LEU A 270 4.31 28.77 15.25
C LEU A 270 4.23 27.62 14.24
N HIS A 271 3.54 27.83 13.12
CA HIS A 271 3.47 26.89 12.01
C HIS A 271 4.85 26.53 11.46
N LEU A 272 5.72 27.53 11.22
CA LEU A 272 7.07 27.30 10.73
C LEU A 272 7.98 26.58 11.75
N ARG A 273 7.77 26.83 13.04
CA ARG A 273 8.50 26.15 14.12
C ARG A 273 8.02 24.72 14.31
N ALA A 274 6.71 24.50 14.20
CA ALA A 274 6.10 23.18 14.23
C ALA A 274 6.45 22.43 12.94
N LYS A 275 7.59 21.73 12.93
CA LYS A 275 7.91 20.80 11.83
C LYS A 275 6.77 19.79 11.69
N CYS A 276 5.92 19.98 10.67
CA CYS A 276 4.83 19.06 10.37
C CYS A 276 5.40 17.75 9.82
N ASN A 277 5.62 16.78 10.71
CA ASN A 277 5.94 15.41 10.34
C ASN A 277 4.66 14.66 9.97
N VAL A 278 4.12 14.96 8.78
CA VAL A 278 2.83 14.44 8.27
C VAL A 278 2.76 12.91 8.25
N PHE A 279 3.90 12.24 8.06
CA PHE A 279 4.02 10.78 8.07
C PHE A 279 4.99 10.40 9.19
N SER A 280 4.43 10.15 10.37
CA SER A 280 5.17 9.55 11.47
C SER A 280 5.35 8.05 11.21
N SER A 281 6.47 7.50 11.69
CA SER A 281 6.80 6.08 11.60
C SER A 281 5.61 5.18 11.95
N THR A 282 5.32 4.23 11.09
CA THR A 282 4.25 3.23 11.25
C THR A 282 4.59 2.36 12.43
N LEU A 283 3.76 2.41 13.49
CA LEU A 283 3.97 1.62 14.71
C LEU A 283 5.35 1.85 15.37
N GLY A 284 6.08 2.90 14.98
CA GLY A 284 7.47 3.13 15.41
C GLY A 284 8.52 2.28 14.68
N PHE A 285 8.12 1.40 13.75
CA PHE A 285 9.03 0.46 13.08
C PHE A 285 9.54 0.96 11.72
N PHE A 286 8.67 1.48 10.85
CA PHE A 286 9.03 1.80 9.46
C PHE A 286 8.42 3.12 8.99
N ASN A 287 9.23 3.95 8.32
CA ASN A 287 8.73 5.07 7.52
C ASN A 287 8.39 4.55 6.11
N PHE A 288 7.20 4.86 5.59
CA PHE A 288 6.84 4.52 4.21
C PHE A 288 7.46 5.52 3.23
N ASP A 289 8.74 5.33 2.97
CA ASP A 289 9.54 6.10 2.04
C ASP A 289 10.35 5.19 1.10
N TYR A 290 11.07 5.80 0.15
CA TYR A 290 11.90 5.06 -0.78
C TYR A 290 12.98 4.20 -0.08
N PRO A 291 13.63 4.64 1.01
CA PRO A 291 14.51 3.78 1.80
C PRO A 291 13.89 2.45 2.24
N LEU A 292 12.60 2.42 2.63
CA LEU A 292 11.90 1.17 2.95
C LEU A 292 11.87 0.22 1.75
N LEU A 293 11.51 0.72 0.56
CA LEU A 293 11.48 -0.07 -0.67
C LEU A 293 12.87 -0.68 -0.98
N PHE A 294 13.93 0.12 -0.88
CA PHE A 294 15.30 -0.37 -1.09
C PHE A 294 15.71 -1.41 -0.04
N SER A 295 15.35 -1.20 1.23
CA SER A 295 15.62 -2.16 2.30
C SER A 295 14.91 -3.50 2.07
N MET A 296 13.66 -3.47 1.60
CA MET A 296 12.93 -4.68 1.22
C MET A 296 13.60 -5.39 0.05
N LEU A 297 13.95 -4.67 -1.02
CA LEU A 297 14.65 -5.28 -2.18
C LEU A 297 15.98 -5.91 -1.76
N SER A 298 16.79 -5.21 -0.96
CA SER A 298 18.06 -5.74 -0.45
C SER A 298 17.86 -7.00 0.39
N SER A 299 16.86 -7.00 1.28
CA SER A 299 16.57 -8.16 2.14
C SER A 299 16.08 -9.36 1.32
N ALA A 300 15.23 -9.12 0.32
CA ALA A 300 14.78 -10.17 -0.58
C ALA A 300 15.94 -10.80 -1.35
N THR A 301 16.86 -10.00 -1.90
CA THR A 301 18.07 -10.51 -2.56
C THR A 301 18.89 -11.40 -1.61
N THR A 302 19.09 -10.97 -0.36
CA THR A 302 19.79 -11.79 0.65
C THR A 302 19.07 -13.11 0.92
N PHE A 303 17.74 -13.09 1.12
CA PHE A 303 16.98 -14.33 1.34
C PHE A 303 17.00 -15.26 0.15
N ILE A 304 16.89 -14.73 -1.07
CA ILE A 304 16.98 -15.51 -2.31
C ILE A 304 18.34 -16.20 -2.40
N VAL A 305 19.44 -15.49 -2.18
CA VAL A 305 20.78 -16.08 -2.20
C VAL A 305 20.91 -17.21 -1.19
N ILE A 306 20.41 -17.01 0.03
CA ILE A 306 20.40 -18.04 1.08
C ILE A 306 19.61 -19.27 0.62
N LEU A 307 18.39 -19.09 0.11
CA LEU A 307 17.54 -20.19 -0.34
C LEU A 307 18.19 -20.99 -1.49
N VAL A 308 18.81 -20.31 -2.44
CA VAL A 308 19.54 -20.95 -3.55
C VAL A 308 20.73 -21.77 -3.04
N GLN A 309 21.50 -21.24 -2.09
CA GLN A 309 22.65 -21.95 -1.51
C GLN A 309 22.26 -23.23 -0.76
N PHE A 310 21.07 -23.26 -0.15
CA PHE A 310 20.57 -24.45 0.54
C PHE A 310 19.89 -25.45 -0.40
N SER A 311 19.31 -24.99 -1.51
CA SER A 311 18.65 -25.86 -2.50
C SER A 311 19.64 -26.79 -3.24
N GLY A 312 20.90 -26.38 -3.44
CA GLY A 312 21.89 -27.16 -4.18
C GLY A 312 22.72 -28.18 -3.38
N ARG A 313 22.31 -28.56 -2.15
CA ARG A 313 23.07 -29.48 -1.28
C ARG A 313 22.52 -30.91 -1.19
N ASP A 314 21.49 -31.25 -1.95
CA ASP A 314 20.94 -32.60 -2.08
C ASP A 314 21.28 -33.21 -3.45
#